data_AF-A0A9P4K3S2-F1
#
_entry.id   AF-A0A9P4K3S2-F1
#
_cell.length_a   1.000
_cell.length_b   1.000
_cell.length_c   1.000
_cell.angle_alpha   90.00
_cell.angle_beta   90.00
_cell.angle_gamma   90.00
#
_symmetry.space_group_name_H-M   'P 1'
#
loop_
_entity.id
_entity.type
_entity.pdbx_description
1 polymer ?
#
loop_
_entity_poly.entity_id
_entity_poly.type
_entity_poly.pdbx_seq_one_letter_code
_entity_poly.pdbx_strand_id
1 'polypeptide(L)'
;MELMDGGDNKLRDDTVSRFWLTEQGSNLGLGPLILKNTGSEKSKPNMVAETYEAILGTVYIDSSKDLVRLKLAIRKLGLGPHEFLKEAVRKEEALEMERQERERQEEEERRVESI
;
A
#
# COMPACT_ATOMS: atom_id res chain seq x y z
N MET A 1 28.45 13.91 -24.00
CA MET A 1 28.29 14.85 -22.87
C MET A 1 27.10 14.37 -22.09
N GLU A 2 27.33 13.43 -21.17
CA GLU A 2 26.27 12.86 -20.32
C GLU A 2 25.82 13.93 -19.32
N LEU A 3 24.52 14.19 -19.31
CA LEU A 3 23.87 15.00 -18.28
C LEU A 3 23.70 14.11 -17.04
N MET A 4 24.63 14.22 -16.09
CA MET A 4 24.56 13.53 -14.80
C MET A 4 23.43 14.11 -13.94
N ASP A 5 22.31 13.39 -13.91
CA ASP A 5 21.74 12.72 -12.72
C ASP A 5 21.94 13.40 -11.34
N GLY A 6 21.37 14.59 -11.17
CA GLY A 6 21.24 15.27 -9.85
C GLY A 6 19.79 15.53 -9.42
N GLY A 7 18.82 15.29 -10.31
CA GLY A 7 17.40 15.55 -10.06
C GLY A 7 16.67 14.40 -9.37
N ASP A 8 17.03 13.15 -9.68
CA ASP A 8 16.34 11.96 -9.18
C ASP A 8 16.55 11.72 -7.68
N ASN A 9 17.70 12.13 -7.13
CA ASN A 9 17.95 12.00 -5.69
C ASN A 9 17.12 12.97 -4.83
N LYS A 10 16.81 14.18 -5.32
CA LYS A 10 15.94 15.12 -4.57
C LYS A 10 14.49 14.65 -4.54
N LEU A 11 13.97 14.14 -5.67
CA LEU A 11 12.64 13.54 -5.72
C LEU A 11 12.55 12.29 -4.82
N ARG A 12 13.62 11.48 -4.73
CA ARG A 12 13.69 10.34 -3.81
C ARG A 12 13.61 10.75 -2.34
N ASP A 13 14.36 11.77 -1.93
CA ASP A 13 14.36 12.25 -0.56
C ASP A 13 13.02 12.89 -0.17
N ASP A 14 12.35 13.57 -1.11
CA ASP A 14 11.02 14.15 -0.89
C ASP A 14 9.89 13.09 -0.86
N THR A 15 10.10 11.93 -1.50
CA THR A 15 9.06 10.89 -1.62
C THR A 15 9.21 9.75 -0.58
N VAL A 16 10.43 9.43 -0.16
CA VAL A 16 10.71 8.31 0.76
C VAL A 16 11.80 8.70 1.77
N SER A 17 11.48 9.64 2.66
CA SER A 17 12.33 9.92 3.83
C SER A 17 11.88 9.13 5.06
N ARG A 18 12.81 8.88 6.00
CA ARG A 18 12.46 8.29 7.32
C ARG A 18 11.39 9.09 8.06
N PHE A 19 11.43 10.42 7.91
CA PHE A 19 10.43 11.30 8.48
C PHE A 19 9.05 11.02 7.88
N TRP A 20 8.97 10.96 6.55
CA TRP A 20 7.73 10.64 5.84
C TRP A 20 7.19 9.25 6.23
N LEU A 21 8.05 8.23 6.25
CA LEU A 21 7.67 6.87 6.67
C LEU A 21 7.16 6.82 8.11
N THR A 22 7.77 7.60 9.02
CA THR A 22 7.29 7.74 10.39
C THR A 22 5.92 8.39 10.44
N GLU A 23 5.71 9.48 9.68
CA GLU A 23 4.44 10.20 9.62
C GLU A 23 3.33 9.28 9.09
N GLN A 24 3.59 8.56 7.99
CA GLN A 24 2.62 7.61 7.44
C GLN A 24 2.31 6.47 8.41
N GLY A 25 3.32 5.86 9.03
CA GLY A 25 3.09 4.83 10.04
C GLY A 25 2.35 5.36 11.28
N SER A 26 2.55 6.62 11.64
CA SER A 26 1.83 7.26 12.75
C SER A 26 0.36 7.52 12.39
N ASN A 27 0.08 7.99 11.17
CA ASN A 27 -1.27 8.19 10.66
C ASN A 27 -2.07 6.88 10.59
N LEU A 28 -1.39 5.76 10.37
CA LEU A 28 -1.98 4.42 10.44
C LEU A 28 -2.12 3.87 11.86
N GLY A 29 -1.70 4.62 12.89
CA GLY A 29 -1.78 4.20 14.28
C GLY A 29 -0.82 3.07 14.64
N LEU A 30 0.28 2.89 13.91
CA LEU A 30 1.23 1.78 14.16
C LEU A 30 1.98 1.94 15.49
N GLY A 31 2.23 3.17 15.95
CA GLY A 31 3.02 3.44 17.15
C GLY A 31 2.60 2.61 18.37
N PRO A 32 1.33 2.63 18.79
CA PRO A 32 0.83 1.81 19.90
C PRO A 32 0.84 0.29 19.64
N LEU A 33 0.83 -0.15 18.38
CA LEU A 33 0.75 -1.56 18.00
C LEU A 33 2.12 -2.27 17.96
N ILE A 34 3.20 -1.51 17.93
CA ILE A 34 4.55 -2.06 17.93
C ILE A 34 4.85 -2.70 19.28
N LEU A 35 5.19 -3.98 19.24
CA LEU A 35 5.65 -4.73 20.41
C LEU A 35 6.99 -4.15 20.89
N LYS A 36 7.06 -3.90 22.20
CA LYS A 36 8.19 -3.24 22.85
C LYS A 36 8.69 -4.10 23.99
N ASN A 37 9.99 -4.00 24.28
CA ASN A 37 10.55 -4.55 25.51
C ASN A 37 9.95 -3.86 26.74
N THR A 38 9.83 -4.62 27.83
CA THR A 38 9.40 -4.11 29.14
C THR A 38 10.21 -2.89 29.56
N GLY A 39 9.51 -1.80 29.91
CA GLY A 39 10.09 -0.52 30.31
C GLY A 39 10.16 0.55 29.21
N SER A 40 9.79 0.24 27.96
CA SER A 40 9.67 1.25 26.90
C SER A 40 8.23 1.77 26.77
N GLU A 41 8.02 3.03 27.18
CA GLU A 41 6.67 3.63 27.19
C GLU A 41 6.15 3.95 25.78
N LYS A 42 6.99 4.47 24.88
CA LYS A 42 6.59 4.94 23.54
C LYS A 42 7.47 4.35 22.43
N SER A 43 6.85 4.10 21.28
CA SER A 43 7.56 3.67 20.07
C SER A 43 8.36 4.84 19.50
N LYS A 44 9.61 4.57 19.15
CA LYS A 44 10.50 5.58 18.56
C LYS A 44 10.11 5.81 17.09
N PRO A 45 10.32 7.01 16.53
CA PRO A 45 10.10 7.31 15.12
C PRO A 45 10.64 6.24 14.16
N ASN A 46 11.91 5.84 14.35
CA ASN A 46 12.53 4.80 13.51
C ASN A 46 11.81 3.45 13.60
N MET A 47 11.29 3.07 14.77
CA MET A 47 10.53 1.81 14.91
C MET A 47 9.24 1.87 14.10
N VAL A 48 8.57 3.03 14.08
CA VAL A 48 7.35 3.25 13.28
C VAL A 48 7.65 3.20 11.79
N ALA A 49 8.70 3.87 11.34
CA ALA A 49 9.15 3.83 9.94
C ALA A 49 9.52 2.41 9.49
N GLU A 50 10.33 1.69 10.27
CA GLU A 50 10.74 0.30 9.96
C GLU A 50 9.54 -0.64 9.94
N THR A 51 8.61 -0.51 10.89
CA THR A 51 7.39 -1.32 10.92
C THR A 51 6.52 -1.07 9.71
N TYR A 52 6.40 0.20 9.30
CA TYR A 52 5.66 0.58 8.11
C TYR A 52 6.27 -0.03 6.84
N GLU A 53 7.60 0.04 6.66
CA GLU A 53 8.29 -0.64 5.55
C GLU A 53 8.10 -2.16 5.59
N ALA A 54 8.18 -2.77 6.78
CA ALA A 54 7.98 -4.20 6.96
C ALA A 54 6.57 -4.65 6.57
N ILE A 55 5.54 -3.86 6.84
CA ILE A 55 4.16 -4.12 6.39
C ILE A 55 4.09 -4.10 4.86
N LEU A 56 4.67 -3.08 4.21
CA LEU A 56 4.72 -3.03 2.74
C LEU A 56 5.48 -4.23 2.15
N GLY A 57 6.61 -4.60 2.74
CA GLY A 57 7.35 -5.80 2.37
C GLY A 57 6.53 -7.07 2.54
N THR A 58 5.75 -7.18 3.62
CA THR A 58 4.87 -8.32 3.88
C THR A 58 3.77 -8.41 2.83
N VAL A 59 3.10 -7.31 2.52
CA VAL A 59 2.08 -7.25 1.45
C VAL A 59 2.67 -7.68 0.11
N TYR A 60 3.88 -7.24 -0.21
CA TYR A 60 4.56 -7.64 -1.44
C TYR A 60 4.87 -9.15 -1.48
N ILE A 61 5.29 -9.75 -0.37
CA ILE A 61 5.57 -11.19 -0.32
C ILE A 61 4.26 -12.00 -0.36
N ASP A 62 3.25 -11.60 0.40
CA ASP A 62 1.94 -12.26 0.48
C ASP A 62 1.19 -12.19 -0.87
N SER A 63 1.37 -11.10 -1.61
CA SER A 63 0.84 -10.95 -2.96
C SER A 63 1.59 -11.76 -4.02
N SER A 64 2.50 -12.67 -3.64
CA SER A 64 3.39 -13.39 -4.55
C SER A 64 4.22 -12.46 -5.44
N LYS A 65 4.69 -11.34 -4.85
CA LYS A 65 5.48 -10.29 -5.50
C LYS A 65 4.72 -9.49 -6.56
N ASP A 66 3.40 -9.41 -6.43
CA ASP A 66 2.56 -8.59 -7.30
C ASP A 66 2.65 -7.11 -6.89
N LEU A 67 3.30 -6.32 -7.76
CA LEU A 67 3.48 -4.88 -7.59
C LEU A 67 2.17 -4.09 -7.74
N VAL A 68 1.17 -4.61 -8.46
CA VAL A 68 -0.14 -3.96 -8.59
C VAL A 68 -0.85 -4.00 -7.24
N ARG A 69 -0.90 -5.18 -6.62
CA ARG A 69 -1.46 -5.36 -5.27
C ARG A 69 -0.75 -4.52 -4.21
N LEU A 70 0.58 -4.42 -4.28
CA LEU A 70 1.33 -3.53 -3.38
C LEU A 70 0.93 -2.05 -3.57
N LYS A 71 0.87 -1.56 -4.81
CA LYS A 71 0.46 -0.18 -5.11
C LYS A 71 -0.97 0.11 -4.65
N LEU A 72 -1.88 -0.86 -4.78
CA LEU A 72 -3.25 -0.76 -4.28
C LEU A 72 -3.30 -0.64 -2.76
N ALA A 73 -2.54 -1.48 -2.05
CA ALA A 73 -2.42 -1.40 -0.60
C ALA A 73 -1.89 -0.03 -0.17
N ILE A 74 -0.82 0.45 -0.83
CA ILE A 74 -0.25 1.78 -0.59
C ILE A 74 -1.33 2.86 -0.74
N ARG A 75 -2.13 2.84 -1.81
CA ARG A 75 -3.21 3.83 -1.99
C ARG A 75 -4.32 3.70 -0.95
N LYS A 76 -4.79 2.49 -0.64
CA LYS A 76 -5.89 2.27 0.33
C LYS A 76 -5.53 2.77 1.73
N LEU A 77 -4.25 2.74 2.07
CA LEU A 77 -3.70 3.29 3.31
C LEU A 77 -3.58 4.83 3.29
N GLY A 78 -4.04 5.50 2.23
CA GLY A 78 -4.00 6.96 2.10
C GLY A 78 -2.66 7.53 1.62
N LEU A 79 -1.75 6.68 1.15
CA LEU A 79 -0.34 7.00 0.98
C LEU A 79 0.03 7.59 -0.39
N GLY A 80 -0.91 8.19 -1.11
CA GLY A 80 -0.52 8.87 -2.34
C GLY A 80 -1.60 9.57 -3.15
N PRO A 81 -1.39 10.88 -3.44
CA PRO A 81 -1.92 11.53 -4.63
C PRO A 81 -1.00 11.34 -5.86
N HIS A 82 -0.01 10.43 -5.81
CA HIS A 82 0.97 10.27 -6.87
C HIS A 82 0.37 9.63 -8.13
N GLU A 83 0.66 10.21 -9.30
CA GLU A 83 0.08 9.83 -10.58
C GLU A 83 0.33 8.36 -10.95
N PHE A 84 1.50 7.83 -10.59
CA PHE A 84 1.88 6.43 -10.80
C PHE A 84 0.98 5.42 -10.07
N LEU A 85 0.26 5.86 -9.02
CA LEU A 85 -0.73 5.04 -8.32
C LEU A 85 -2.12 5.15 -8.96
N LYS A 86 -2.38 6.13 -9.84
CA LYS A 86 -3.71 6.33 -10.44
C LYS A 86 -4.01 5.28 -11.51
N GLU A 87 -3.05 4.94 -12.36
CA GLU A 87 -3.28 4.04 -13.49
C GLU A 87 -3.42 2.56 -13.08
N ALA A 88 -2.54 2.09 -12.18
CA ALA A 88 -2.64 0.75 -11.61
C ALA A 88 -4.00 0.52 -10.92
N VAL A 89 -4.54 1.56 -10.28
CA VAL A 89 -5.83 1.49 -9.59
C VAL A 89 -6.99 1.46 -10.57
N ARG A 90 -6.98 2.28 -11.63
CA ARG A 90 -8.04 2.23 -12.65
C ARG A 90 -8.16 0.84 -13.28
N LYS A 91 -7.02 0.19 -13.53
CA LYS A 91 -6.98 -1.16 -14.09
C LYS A 91 -7.56 -2.19 -13.11
N GLU A 92 -7.21 -2.11 -11.83
CA GLU A 92 -7.79 -3.02 -10.83
C GLU A 92 -9.27 -2.75 -10.57
N GLU A 93 -9.69 -1.48 -10.45
CA GLU A 93 -11.10 -1.11 -10.26
C GLU A 93 -11.97 -1.66 -11.41
N ALA A 94 -11.45 -1.62 -12.65
CA ALA A 94 -12.11 -2.25 -13.79
C ALA A 94 -12.21 -3.77 -13.65
N LEU A 95 -11.12 -4.44 -13.24
CA LEU A 95 -11.09 -5.89 -13.03
C LEU A 95 -12.01 -6.35 -11.88
N GLU A 96 -12.06 -5.58 -10.78
CA GLU A 96 -12.91 -5.86 -9.63
C GLU A 96 -14.38 -5.68 -9.99
N MET A 97 -14.73 -4.64 -10.77
CA MET A 97 -16.09 -4.46 -11.29
C MET A 97 -16.49 -5.63 -12.20
N GLU A 98 -15.61 -6.06 -13.11
CA GLU A 98 -15.87 -7.21 -13.98
C GLU A 98 -16.05 -8.51 -13.17
N ARG A 99 -15.25 -8.73 -12.12
CA ARG A 99 -15.41 -9.87 -11.21
C ARG A 99 -16.75 -9.83 -10.48
N GLN A 100 -17.12 -8.68 -9.91
CA GLN A 100 -18.40 -8.51 -9.22
C GLN A 100 -19.61 -8.65 -10.14
N GLU A 101 -19.46 -8.32 -11.43
CA GLU A 101 -20.53 -8.50 -12.42
C GLU A 101 -20.67 -9.98 -12.80
N ARG A 102 -19.55 -10.70 -12.99
CA ARG A 102 -19.58 -12.17 -13.15
C ARG A 102 -20.21 -12.89 -11.97
N GLU A 103 -19.81 -12.54 -10.75
CA GLU A 103 -20.37 -13.16 -9.54
C GLU A 103 -21.89 -12.94 -9.43
N ARG A 104 -22.36 -11.74 -9.82
CA ARG A 104 -23.81 -11.44 -9.86
C ARG A 104 -24.54 -12.23 -10.94
N GLN A 105 -23.97 -12.36 -12.13
CA GLN A 105 -24.55 -13.18 -13.20
C GLN A 105 -24.64 -14.66 -12.78
N GLU A 106 -23.59 -15.21 -12.18
CA GLU A 106 -23.57 -16.59 -11.68
C GLU A 106 -24.55 -16.83 -10.52
N GLU A 107 -24.80 -15.82 -9.68
CA GLU A 107 -25.80 -15.92 -8.61
C GLU A 107 -27.23 -15.85 -9.17
N GLU A 108 -27.47 -15.01 -10.18
CA GLU A 108 -28.76 -14.88 -10.86
C GLU A 108 -29.11 -16.14 -11.65
N GLU A 109 -28.16 -16.72 -12.39
CA GLU A 109 -28.33 -18.01 -13.09
C GLU A 109 -28.67 -19.14 -12.11
N ARG A 110 -27.96 -19.24 -10.99
CA ARG A 110 -28.25 -20.24 -9.94
C ARG A 110 -29.63 -20.07 -9.32
N ARG A 111 -30.12 -18.84 -9.17
CA ARG A 111 -31.48 -18.58 -8.67
C ARG A 111 -32.54 -19.03 -9.66
N VAL A 112 -32.33 -18.78 -10.95
CA VAL A 112 -33.27 -19.17 -12.01
C VAL A 112 -33.33 -20.70 -12.18
N GLU A 113 -32.22 -21.42 -12.06
CA GLU A 113 -32.21 -22.90 -12.08
C GLU A 113 -32.88 -23.56 -10.86
N SER A 114 -33.12 -22.81 -9.77
CA SER A 114 -33.74 -23.35 -8.55
C SER A 114 -35.27 -23.23 -8.50
N ILE A 115 -35.89 -22.65 -9.54
CA ILE A 115 -37.35 -22.45 -9.70
C ILE A 115 -37.89 -23.45 -10.71
#